data_AF-A0A497TC65-F1
#
_entry.id   AF-A0A497TC65-F1
#
_cell.length_a   1.000
_cell.length_b   1.000
_cell.length_c   1.000
_cell.angle_alpha   90.00
_cell.angle_beta   90.00
_cell.angle_gamma   90.00
#
_symmetry.space_group_name_H-M   'P 1'
#
loop_
_entity.id
_entity.type
_entity.pdbx_description
1 polymer ?
#
loop_
_entity_poly.entity_id
_entity_poly.type
_entity_poly.pdbx_seq_one_letter_code
_entity_poly.pdbx_strand_id
1 'polypeptide(L)'
;MFSAEKILTGNKKWNLEKWKETFKINETFANNLLRVIEDPVECIFLLDDLINGFKKLSASAKKEVRMSLIRIQIACSINTPSNPAKATKQIFVSEVLEKLFFGSNLLSSEEEKLIESKKID
;
A
#
# COMPACT_ATOMS: atom_id res chain seq x y z
N MET A 1 4.28 0.07 -18.77
CA MET A 1 4.76 -0.26 -17.40
C MET A 1 4.04 0.66 -16.44
N PHE A 2 3.28 0.12 -15.47
CA PHE A 2 2.60 0.96 -14.47
C PHE A 2 3.63 1.49 -13.47
N SER A 3 3.62 2.81 -13.21
CA SER A 3 4.49 3.44 -12.21
C SER A 3 3.93 3.22 -10.81
N ALA A 4 4.75 2.68 -9.90
CA ALA A 4 4.39 2.49 -8.50
C ALA A 4 4.00 3.82 -7.83
N GLU A 5 4.73 4.89 -8.13
CA GLU A 5 4.43 6.24 -7.67
C GLU A 5 3.02 6.69 -8.08
N LYS A 6 2.62 6.43 -9.33
CA LYS A 6 1.28 6.83 -9.80
C LYS A 6 0.15 6.05 -9.14
N ILE A 7 0.37 4.79 -8.79
CA ILE A 7 -0.61 3.98 -8.06
C ILE A 7 -0.69 4.43 -6.61
N LEU A 8 0.46 4.62 -5.97
CA LEU A 8 0.58 5.10 -4.60
C LEU A 8 -0.15 6.43 -4.44
N THR A 9 0.15 7.41 -5.28
CA THR A 9 -0.46 8.74 -5.20
C THR A 9 -1.94 8.76 -5.60
N GLY A 10 -2.43 7.72 -6.30
CA GLY A 10 -3.82 7.60 -6.75
C GLY A 10 -4.26 8.67 -7.76
N ASN A 11 -3.36 9.52 -8.24
CA ASN A 11 -3.66 10.62 -9.15
C ASN A 11 -2.63 10.70 -10.27
N LYS A 12 -3.10 10.54 -11.51
CA LYS A 12 -2.23 10.54 -12.72
C LYS A 12 -1.39 11.82 -12.83
N LYS A 13 -1.88 12.95 -12.33
CA LYS A 13 -1.20 14.26 -12.39
C LYS A 13 -0.26 14.50 -11.21
N TRP A 14 -0.32 13.71 -10.14
CA TRP A 14 0.51 13.90 -8.96
C TRP A 14 1.80 13.09 -9.05
N ASN A 15 2.84 13.63 -8.44
CA ASN A 15 4.08 12.92 -8.11
C ASN A 15 4.15 12.76 -6.59
N LEU A 16 5.18 12.08 -6.10
CA LEU A 16 5.38 11.83 -4.67
C LEU A 16 5.45 13.15 -3.89
N GLU A 17 6.09 14.18 -4.45
CA GLU A 17 6.19 15.51 -3.82
C GLU A 17 4.81 16.10 -3.54
N LYS A 18 3.93 16.13 -4.54
CA LYS A 18 2.59 16.69 -4.38
C LYS A 18 1.75 15.89 -3.38
N TRP A 19 1.92 14.57 -3.36
CA TRP A 19 1.24 13.70 -2.40
C TRP A 19 1.73 13.95 -0.97
N LYS A 20 3.05 14.06 -0.76
CA LYS A 20 3.65 14.42 0.53
C LYS A 20 3.11 15.75 1.06
N GLU A 21 3.15 16.80 0.24
CA GLU A 21 2.65 18.12 0.60
C GLU A 21 1.17 18.10 1.01
N THR A 22 0.34 17.46 0.18
CA THR A 22 -1.12 17.49 0.34
C THR A 22 -1.55 16.80 1.63
N PHE A 23 -0.92 15.67 1.95
CA PHE A 23 -1.29 14.88 3.13
C PHE A 23 -0.36 15.10 4.32
N LYS A 24 0.61 16.02 4.21
CA LYS A 24 1.64 16.31 5.23
C LYS A 24 2.38 15.04 5.66
N ILE A 25 2.77 14.23 4.69
CA ILE A 25 3.51 12.98 4.91
C ILE A 25 5.00 13.31 4.87
N ASN A 26 5.72 12.86 5.90
CA ASN A 26 7.16 13.08 6.00
C ASN A 26 7.90 12.42 4.83
N GLU A 27 8.93 13.10 4.34
CA GLU A 27 9.73 12.69 3.19
C GLU A 27 10.38 11.32 3.32
N THR A 28 11.05 11.05 4.44
CA THR A 28 11.71 9.76 4.68
C THR A 28 10.71 8.60 4.62
N PHE A 29 9.55 8.76 5.27
CA PHE A 29 8.50 7.74 5.24
C PHE A 29 7.97 7.52 3.82
N ALA A 30 7.66 8.60 3.09
CA ALA A 30 7.12 8.52 1.74
C ALA A 30 8.10 7.84 0.76
N ASN A 31 9.38 8.21 0.82
CA ASN A 31 10.43 7.63 -0.01
C ASN A 31 10.65 6.15 0.32
N ASN A 32 10.70 5.78 1.61
CA ASN A 32 10.83 4.38 2.03
C ASN A 32 9.62 3.55 1.59
N LEU A 33 8.40 4.11 1.71
CA LEU A 33 7.18 3.44 1.28
C LEU A 33 7.21 3.17 -0.23
N LEU A 34 7.53 4.19 -1.04
CA LEU A 34 7.64 4.02 -2.48
C LEU A 34 8.71 2.98 -2.85
N ARG A 35 9.89 3.04 -2.20
CA ARG A 35 10.99 2.09 -2.43
C ARG A 35 10.57 0.65 -2.15
N VAL A 36 9.86 0.40 -1.05
CA VAL A 36 9.34 -0.94 -0.73
C VAL A 36 8.29 -1.42 -1.73
N ILE A 37 7.46 -0.51 -2.26
CA ILE A 37 6.47 -0.89 -3.29
C ILE A 37 7.17 -1.20 -4.63
N GLU A 38 8.24 -0.48 -4.97
CA GLU A 38 9.00 -0.70 -6.20
C GLU A 38 9.85 -1.97 -6.14
N ASP A 39 10.50 -2.20 -4.99
CA ASP A 39 11.28 -3.38 -4.64
C ASP A 39 10.87 -3.95 -3.27
N PRO A 40 9.93 -4.91 -3.26
CA PRO A 40 9.44 -5.53 -2.02
C PRO A 40 10.50 -6.16 -1.12
N VAL A 41 11.69 -6.48 -1.65
CA VAL A 41 12.80 -7.02 -0.83
C VAL A 41 13.29 -5.99 0.18
N GLU A 42 13.22 -4.70 -0.15
CA GLU A 42 13.65 -3.60 0.72
C GLU A 42 12.82 -3.50 2.02
N CYS A 43 11.63 -4.13 2.06
CA CYS A 43 10.76 -4.10 3.22
C CYS A 43 11.47 -4.58 4.49
N ILE A 44 12.29 -5.63 4.38
CA ILE A 44 12.99 -6.20 5.55
C ILE A 44 13.99 -5.21 6.17
N PHE A 45 14.59 -4.35 5.35
CA PHE A 45 15.60 -3.39 5.79
C PHE A 45 14.99 -2.07 6.28
N LEU A 46 13.78 -1.73 5.78
CA LEU A 46 13.12 -0.45 6.05
C LEU A 46 11.93 -0.58 7.01
N LEU A 47 11.65 -1.78 7.54
CA LEU A 47 10.44 -2.05 8.31
C LEU A 47 10.31 -1.17 9.55
N ASP A 48 11.38 -1.07 10.34
CA ASP A 48 11.38 -0.28 11.57
C ASP A 48 11.20 1.21 11.30
N ASP A 49 11.86 1.73 10.27
CA ASP A 49 11.71 3.11 9.84
C ASP A 49 10.29 3.41 9.35
N LEU A 50 9.69 2.47 8.61
CA LEU A 50 8.31 2.57 8.15
C LEU A 50 7.33 2.57 9.31
N ILE A 51 7.47 1.66 10.28
CA ILE A 51 6.61 1.60 11.46
C ILE A 51 6.75 2.88 12.30
N ASN A 52 8.00 3.33 12.53
CA ASN A 52 8.26 4.53 13.34
C ASN A 52 7.80 5.80 12.63
N GLY A 53 7.97 5.89 11.31
CA GLY A 53 7.45 6.96 10.47
C GLY A 53 5.92 6.99 10.49
N PHE A 54 5.28 5.83 10.30
CA PHE A 54 3.83 5.68 10.32
C PHE A 54 3.20 6.14 11.64
N LYS A 55 3.80 5.77 12.78
CA LYS A 55 3.31 6.17 14.12
C LYS A 55 3.19 7.69 14.26
N LYS A 56 4.11 8.44 13.66
CA LYS A 56 4.19 9.92 13.70
C LYS A 56 3.22 10.62 12.74
N LEU A 57 2.54 9.90 11.86
CA LEU A 57 1.60 10.49 10.90
C LEU A 57 0.30 10.95 11.57
N SER A 58 -0.28 12.01 11.01
CA SER A 58 -1.63 12.46 11.35
C SER A 58 -2.69 11.42 10.96
N ALA A 59 -3.88 11.48 11.55
CA ALA A 59 -4.97 10.57 11.20
C ALA A 59 -5.35 10.63 9.70
N SER A 60 -5.35 11.84 9.12
CA SER A 60 -5.58 12.05 7.68
C SER A 60 -4.51 11.37 6.82
N ALA A 61 -3.23 11.57 7.17
CA ALA A 61 -2.11 10.92 6.50
C ALA A 61 -2.19 9.39 6.60
N LYS A 62 -2.52 8.84 7.78
CA LYS A 62 -2.70 7.40 7.96
C LYS A 62 -3.81 6.85 7.08
N LYS A 63 -4.96 7.53 7.00
CA LYS A 63 -6.06 7.13 6.12
C LYS A 63 -5.61 7.07 4.66
N GLU A 64 -4.86 8.08 4.20
CA GLU A 64 -4.37 8.09 2.83
C GLU A 64 -3.33 6.99 2.55
N VAL A 65 -2.43 6.72 3.51
CA VAL A 65 -1.50 5.58 3.40
C VAL A 65 -2.28 4.27 3.23
N ARG A 66 -3.35 4.04 4.01
CA ARG A 66 -4.19 2.85 3.84
C ARG A 66 -4.79 2.78 2.45
N MET A 67 -5.36 3.89 1.96
CA MET A 67 -5.94 3.95 0.61
C MET A 67 -4.88 3.66 -0.46
N SER A 68 -3.64 4.13 -0.26
CA SER A 68 -2.53 3.89 -1.18
C SER A 68 -2.18 2.40 -1.25
N LEU A 69 -2.07 1.72 -0.10
CA LEU A 69 -1.83 0.28 -0.02
C LEU A 69 -2.93 -0.54 -0.71
N ILE A 70 -4.19 -0.17 -0.49
CA ILE A 70 -5.34 -0.81 -1.17
C ILE A 70 -5.30 -0.61 -2.68
N ARG A 71 -4.98 0.60 -3.15
CA ARG A 71 -4.82 0.88 -4.61
C ARG A 71 -3.73 -0.01 -5.21
N ILE A 72 -2.64 -0.26 -4.49
CA ILE A 72 -1.56 -1.14 -4.93
C ILE A 72 -2.03 -2.58 -5.02
N GLN A 73 -2.68 -3.10 -3.97
CA GLN A 73 -3.27 -4.45 -3.98
C GLN A 73 -4.18 -4.63 -5.21
N ILE A 74 -5.13 -3.71 -5.44
CA ILE A 74 -6.05 -3.75 -6.59
C ILE A 74 -5.30 -3.67 -7.93
N ALA A 75 -4.40 -2.70 -8.08
CA ALA A 75 -3.68 -2.49 -9.34
C ALA A 75 -2.77 -3.69 -9.67
N CYS A 76 -2.11 -4.27 -8.69
CA CYS A 76 -1.30 -5.47 -8.87
C CYS A 76 -2.19 -6.66 -9.24
N SER A 77 -3.31 -6.88 -8.56
CA SER A 77 -4.25 -7.97 -8.87
C SER A 77 -4.75 -7.93 -10.32
N ILE A 78 -5.10 -6.74 -10.82
CA ILE A 78 -5.54 -6.55 -12.21
C ILE A 78 -4.39 -6.74 -13.21
N ASN A 79 -3.19 -6.24 -12.88
CA ASN A 79 -2.02 -6.27 -13.78
C ASN A 79 -1.17 -7.55 -13.67
N THR A 80 -1.51 -8.48 -12.77
CA THR A 80 -0.84 -9.76 -12.55
C THR A 80 -0.44 -10.48 -13.84
N PRO A 81 -1.28 -10.55 -14.90
CA PRO A 81 -0.92 -11.28 -16.12
C PRO A 81 0.36 -10.78 -16.82
N SER A 82 0.76 -9.53 -16.60
CA SER A 82 1.92 -8.92 -17.26
C SER A 82 3.26 -9.20 -16.58
N ASN A 83 3.27 -9.36 -15.25
CA ASN A 83 4.44 -9.78 -14.47
C ASN A 83 3.96 -10.39 -13.14
N PRO A 84 3.58 -11.68 -13.14
CA PRO A 84 2.96 -12.31 -11.98
C PRO A 84 3.86 -12.26 -10.75
N ALA A 85 5.15 -12.58 -10.90
CA ALA A 85 6.08 -12.63 -9.78
C ALA A 85 6.26 -11.26 -9.09
N LYS A 86 6.37 -10.17 -9.86
CA LYS A 86 6.45 -8.82 -9.27
C LYS A 86 5.13 -8.42 -8.62
N ALA A 87 4.00 -8.65 -9.29
CA ALA A 87 2.69 -8.30 -8.77
C ALA A 87 2.39 -9.05 -7.45
N THR A 88 2.67 -10.35 -7.37
CA THR A 88 2.49 -11.14 -6.13
C THR A 88 3.32 -10.59 -4.97
N LYS A 89 4.59 -10.22 -5.21
CA LYS A 89 5.45 -9.64 -4.16
C LYS A 89 4.93 -8.27 -3.70
N GLN A 90 4.43 -7.45 -4.63
CA GLN A 90 3.85 -6.14 -4.31
C GLN A 90 2.53 -6.27 -3.53
N ILE A 91 1.67 -7.24 -3.86
CA ILE A 91 0.47 -7.56 -3.09
C ILE A 91 0.87 -7.95 -1.68
N PHE A 92 1.76 -8.95 -1.55
CA PHE A 92 2.21 -9.45 -0.26
C PHE A 92 2.76 -8.33 0.64
N VAL A 93 3.66 -7.49 0.11
CA VAL A 93 4.24 -6.42 0.94
C VAL A 93 3.22 -5.36 1.31
N SER A 94 2.25 -5.09 0.43
CA SER A 94 1.18 -4.12 0.71
C SER A 94 0.25 -4.62 1.81
N GLU A 95 -0.08 -5.91 1.82
CA GLU A 95 -0.87 -6.57 2.87
C GLU A 95 -0.10 -6.62 4.19
N VAL A 96 1.20 -6.97 4.18
CA VAL A 96 2.02 -6.97 5.39
C VAL A 96 2.07 -5.57 6.01
N LEU A 97 2.33 -4.54 5.20
CA LEU A 97 2.35 -3.16 5.68
C LEU A 97 0.97 -2.72 6.19
N GLU A 98 -0.13 -3.07 5.50
CA GLU A 98 -1.47 -2.74 5.97
C GLU A 98 -1.76 -3.37 7.34
N LYS A 99 -1.45 -4.66 7.50
CA LYS A 99 -1.62 -5.37 8.77
C LYS A 99 -0.78 -4.77 9.88
N LEU A 100 0.47 -4.41 9.62
CA LEU A 100 1.35 -3.81 10.63
C LEU A 100 0.92 -2.39 11.03
N PHE A 101 0.43 -1.60 10.07
CA PHE A 101 0.02 -0.22 10.32
C PHE A 101 -1.37 -0.09 10.94
N PHE A 102 -2.31 -0.97 10.56
CA PHE A 102 -3.74 -0.85 10.90
C PHE A 102 -4.30 -2.06 11.66
N GLY A 103 -3.48 -3.09 11.91
CA GLY A 103 -3.91 -4.31 12.59
C GLY A 103 -4.83 -5.21 11.75
N SER A 104 -5.08 -4.88 10.49
CA SER A 104 -6.05 -5.57 9.62
C SER A 104 -5.72 -5.38 8.14
N ASN A 105 -6.21 -6.30 7.30
CA ASN A 105 -6.22 -6.18 5.84
C ASN A 105 -7.65 -5.99 5.39
N LEU A 106 -7.99 -4.80 4.88
CA LEU A 106 -9.39 -4.47 4.59
C LEU A 106 -9.97 -5.39 3.51
N LEU A 107 -9.22 -5.61 2.42
CA LEU A 107 -9.70 -6.43 1.31
C LEU A 107 -9.91 -7.89 1.72
N SER A 108 -8.94 -8.48 2.43
CA SER A 108 -9.07 -9.87 2.91
C SER A 108 -10.28 -10.04 3.85
N SER A 109 -10.53 -9.10 4.75
CA SER A 109 -11.68 -9.16 5.66
C SER A 109 -13.02 -9.00 4.95
N GLU A 110 -13.10 -8.20 3.88
CA GLU A 110 -14.32 -8.08 3.08
C GLU A 110 -14.54 -9.31 2.19
N GLU A 111 -13.47 -9.92 1.66
CA GLU A 111 -13.53 -11.19 0.92
C GLU A 111 -14.06 -12.33 1.80
N GLU A 112 -13.58 -12.45 3.04
CA GLU A 112 -14.06 -13.44 4.01
C GLU A 112 -15.57 -13.29 4.28
N LYS A 113 -16.05 -12.08 4.53
CA LYS A 113 -17.48 -11.80 4.75
C LYS A 113 -18.34 -12.18 3.54
N LEU A 114 -17.87 -11.88 2.32
CA LEU A 114 -18.56 -12.23 1.08
C LEU A 114 -18.60 -13.75 0.85
N ILE A 115 -17.56 -14.48 1.26
CA ILE A 115 -17.53 -15.95 1.20
C ILE A 115 -18.50 -16.53 2.23
N GLU A 116 -18.52 -16.01 3.45
CA GLU A 116 -19.47 -16.43 4.50
C GLU A 116 -20.92 -16.19 4.09
N SER A 117 -21.24 -15.02 3.52
CA SER A 117 -22.60 -14.73 3.07
C SER A 117 -23.07 -15.67 1.95
N LYS A 118 -22.16 -16.16 1.09
CA LYS A 118 -22.46 -17.10 0.02
C LYS A 118 -22.61 -18.55 0.47
N LYS A 119 -22.22 -18.89 1.69
CA LYS A 119 -22.40 -20.26 2.27
C LYS A 119 -23.76 -20.44 2.93
N ILE A 120 -24.54 -19.37 3.09
CA ILE A 120 -25.84 -19.35 3.77
C ILE A 120 -27.00 -19.49 2.75
N ASP A 121 -26.70 -19.47 1.45
CA ASP A 121 -27.61 -19.81 0.34
C ASP A 121 -27.41 -21.26 -0.13
#